data_AF-A0A3D2EWP8-F1
#
_entry.id   AF-A0A3D2EWP8-F1
#
_cell.length_a   1.000
_cell.length_b   1.000
_cell.length_c   1.000
_cell.angle_alpha   90.00
_cell.angle_beta   90.00
_cell.angle_gamma   90.00
#
_symmetry.space_group_name_H-M   'P 1'
#
loop_
_entity.id
_entity.type
_entity.pdbx_description
1 polymer ?
#
loop_
_entity_poly.entity_id
_entity_poly.type
_entity_poly.pdbx_seq_one_letter_code
_entity_poly.pdbx_strand_id
1 'polypeptide(L)'
;GDAAFAGQGVVMETFQMSQTRAYKTGGTVHIVVNNQVGFTTSRRDDARSTEYCTDVAKFIDAPIFHVNGDDPDAVAFVSELALDYRNEYHRDVVIDLVCYRRRGHNEADEPSGTQPLMYAAIKAQKSVPELYSQRLIKQGVLQQNEAKAFQNDYRDALDNGRHVAKSLVTQPDTSTFVDWKPYLNHHWTTAADTSVDVGVIRDLGQRLATIPEGHVIQRQVKKILDDRVKMATGATQCNWGFAEIMAYATLLEEGYPIRLTGQDIGRGTFSHRHAVLHDQKGKGAYVPLKNLSAEQPEFTIFDSYLSEEAVLAFEYGYAATAPKGLVIWEAQFGDFANGAQVVIDQFITSGEHKWARMCGLTMLLPHGYEGQGPEHSSARLERFLQLCAEHNIQVCVPSTPAQVFHMLRRQAIRPMRKPLIVMSPKSLLRHKLAVSDINELAEGQFQTVIDDSCTDKDAIKRVVLASGKVYYDLLEKQQEEQLNDVAIIRIEQLYPFPEDDLAAVLATYKQLEAVVWCQEEPLNQGAWYCSQHHMRKVIQSQNATLEMGVASRPASAAPASGYISVHLEEQRLLVAQALGLEPLTN
;
A
#
# COMPACT_ATOMS: atom_id res chain seq x y z
N GLY A 1 3.08 10.71 23.36
CA GLY A 1 3.93 10.63 24.56
C GLY A 1 5.30 11.16 24.21
N ASP A 2 5.98 11.80 25.15
CA ASP A 2 7.21 12.57 24.92
C ASP A 2 8.37 11.76 24.34
N ALA A 3 8.60 10.53 24.81
CA ALA A 3 9.71 9.70 24.31
C ALA A 3 9.48 9.27 22.85
N ALA A 4 8.29 8.77 22.52
CA ALA A 4 7.95 8.32 21.18
C ALA A 4 7.91 9.49 20.18
N PHE A 5 7.39 10.65 20.60
CA PHE A 5 7.30 11.84 19.75
C PHE A 5 8.68 12.35 19.30
N ALA A 6 9.68 12.25 20.17
CA ALA A 6 11.06 12.64 19.87
C ALA A 6 11.86 11.55 19.14
N GLY A 7 11.51 10.27 19.32
CA GLY A 7 12.35 9.14 18.89
C GLY A 7 11.88 8.40 17.63
N GLN A 8 10.65 8.60 17.16
CA GLN A 8 10.12 7.88 15.99
C GLN A 8 10.22 8.74 14.71
N GLY A 9 10.90 8.23 13.69
CA GLY A 9 11.14 8.93 12.42
C GLY A 9 9.85 9.35 11.69
N VAL A 10 8.81 8.52 11.76
CA VAL A 10 7.48 8.79 11.17
C VAL A 10 6.85 10.10 11.64
N VAL A 11 7.21 10.60 12.84
CA VAL A 11 6.73 11.89 13.35
C VAL A 11 7.26 13.04 12.48
N MET A 12 8.56 13.02 12.19
CA MET A 12 9.19 14.00 11.30
C MET A 12 8.66 13.88 9.87
N GLU A 13 8.52 12.66 9.36
CA GLU A 13 7.95 12.44 8.02
C GLU A 13 6.50 12.99 7.92
N THR A 14 5.69 12.79 8.95
CA THR A 14 4.32 13.32 9.01
C THR A 14 4.30 14.85 9.11
N PHE A 15 5.24 15.46 9.83
CA PHE A 15 5.39 16.91 9.81
C PHE A 15 5.75 17.42 8.41
N GLN A 16 6.67 16.76 7.71
CA GLN A 16 7.04 17.13 6.34
C GLN A 16 5.83 17.14 5.39
N MET A 17 4.91 16.18 5.53
CA MET A 17 3.74 16.10 4.65
C MET A 17 2.67 17.16 4.93
N SER A 18 2.65 17.75 6.13
CA SER A 18 1.55 18.60 6.65
C SER A 18 1.13 19.76 5.74
N GLN A 19 2.03 20.23 4.87
CA GLN A 19 1.80 21.36 3.96
C GLN A 19 1.98 21.00 2.48
N THR A 20 2.36 19.75 2.19
CA THR A 20 2.49 19.28 0.81
C THR A 20 1.12 19.17 0.15
N ARG A 21 1.05 19.46 -1.15
CA ARG A 21 -0.21 19.50 -1.92
C ARG A 21 -1.02 18.19 -1.88
N ALA A 22 -0.35 17.06 -1.68
CA ALA A 22 -0.97 15.73 -1.74
C ALA A 22 -1.57 15.29 -0.39
N TYR A 23 -1.08 15.85 0.72
CA TYR A 23 -1.32 15.33 2.07
C TYR A 23 -1.79 16.39 3.07
N LYS A 24 -1.75 17.69 2.73
CA LYS A 24 -2.18 18.75 3.65
C LYS A 24 -3.64 18.56 4.11
N THR A 25 -3.88 18.71 5.40
CA THR A 25 -5.20 18.58 6.05
C THR A 25 -5.67 19.87 6.72
N GLY A 26 -4.98 20.98 6.44
CA GLY A 26 -5.27 22.29 7.03
C GLY A 26 -4.73 22.45 8.46
N GLY A 27 -3.65 21.75 8.80
CA GLY A 27 -3.00 21.81 10.11
C GLY A 27 -3.55 20.82 11.12
N THR A 28 -2.66 20.20 11.88
CA THR A 28 -2.98 19.25 12.96
C THR A 28 -2.65 19.83 14.33
N VAL A 29 -3.55 19.66 15.29
CA VAL A 29 -3.28 19.98 16.71
C VAL A 29 -2.66 18.76 17.37
N HIS A 30 -1.40 18.88 17.78
CA HIS A 30 -0.65 17.80 18.45
C HIS A 30 -0.66 18.02 19.95
N ILE A 31 -1.06 17.00 20.71
CA ILE A 31 -0.99 17.02 22.17
C ILE A 31 0.04 16.00 22.63
N VAL A 32 1.17 16.48 23.14
CA VAL A 32 2.20 15.62 23.70
C VAL A 32 1.98 15.52 25.20
N VAL A 33 1.46 14.37 25.65
CA VAL A 33 1.45 14.03 27.07
C VAL A 33 2.89 13.76 27.51
N ASN A 34 3.52 14.78 28.06
CA ASN A 34 4.91 14.77 28.48
C ASN A 34 4.99 14.48 29.97
N ASN A 35 4.90 13.20 30.30
CA ASN A 35 5.02 12.70 31.67
C ASN A 35 6.48 12.53 32.13
N GLN A 36 7.43 12.99 31.30
CA GLN A 36 8.87 13.06 31.56
C GLN A 36 9.57 11.70 31.67
N VAL A 37 8.93 10.61 31.24
CA VAL A 37 9.52 9.26 31.28
C VAL A 37 8.91 8.30 30.25
N GLY A 38 9.76 7.77 29.36
CA GLY A 38 9.43 6.69 28.43
C GLY A 38 9.81 5.34 29.01
N PHE A 39 8.83 4.52 29.42
CA PHE A 39 9.07 3.27 30.16
C PHE A 39 9.92 3.53 31.43
N THR A 40 11.23 3.22 31.39
CA THR A 40 12.24 3.46 32.44
C THR A 40 13.31 4.48 32.02
N THR A 41 13.20 5.08 30.83
CA THR A 41 14.13 6.09 30.33
C THR A 41 13.57 7.48 30.64
N SER A 42 14.22 8.19 31.57
CA SER A 42 13.82 9.55 32.02
C SER A 42 14.94 10.57 31.87
N ARG A 43 16.20 10.14 31.80
CA ARG A 43 17.32 11.05 31.57
C ARG A 43 17.24 11.59 30.16
N ARG A 44 17.31 12.93 30.04
CA ARG A 44 17.25 13.60 28.75
C ARG A 44 18.32 13.09 27.79
N ASP A 45 19.56 12.96 28.25
CA ASP A 45 20.70 12.50 27.45
C ASP A 45 20.51 11.10 26.83
N ASP A 46 19.65 10.26 27.44
CA ASP A 46 19.29 8.95 26.90
C ASP A 46 18.05 9.00 25.99
N ALA A 47 17.12 9.93 26.25
CA ALA A 47 15.82 9.99 25.59
C ALA A 47 15.79 10.86 24.32
N ARG A 48 16.60 11.92 24.26
CA ARG A 48 16.60 12.91 23.16
C ARG A 48 17.86 13.78 23.17
N SER A 49 18.17 14.41 22.03
CA SER A 49 19.36 15.26 21.86
C SER A 49 19.10 16.76 21.98
N THR A 50 17.90 17.16 22.38
CA THR A 50 17.48 18.57 22.52
C THR A 50 16.78 18.80 23.86
N GLU A 51 16.47 20.06 24.18
CA GLU A 51 15.83 20.43 25.45
C GLU A 51 14.42 19.83 25.57
N TYR A 52 13.58 20.03 24.55
CA TYR A 52 12.17 19.67 24.59
C TYR A 52 11.85 18.47 23.71
N CYS A 53 10.90 17.63 24.17
CA CYS A 53 10.41 16.50 23.39
C CYS A 53 9.73 16.93 22.07
N THR A 54 9.27 18.17 22.01
CA THR A 54 8.54 18.76 20.89
C THR A 54 9.43 19.47 19.87
N ASP A 55 10.76 19.50 20.08
CA ASP A 55 11.68 20.21 19.18
C ASP A 55 11.66 19.68 17.74
N VAL A 56 11.23 18.43 17.53
CA VAL A 56 10.98 17.87 16.18
C VAL A 56 9.99 18.71 15.37
N ALA A 57 9.04 19.40 16.01
CA ALA A 57 8.05 20.24 15.33
C ALA A 57 8.64 21.53 14.76
N LYS A 58 9.82 21.96 15.24
CA LYS A 58 10.56 23.11 14.69
C LYS A 58 11.00 22.87 13.25
N PHE A 59 11.04 21.61 12.81
CA PHE A 59 11.34 21.24 11.43
C PHE A 59 10.42 21.93 10.39
N ILE A 60 9.17 22.25 10.78
CA ILE A 60 8.21 22.97 9.94
C ILE A 60 7.81 24.34 10.52
N ASP A 61 8.60 24.87 11.45
CA ASP A 61 8.31 26.12 12.18
C ASP A 61 6.93 26.12 12.87
N ALA A 62 6.45 24.96 13.35
CA ALA A 62 5.19 24.90 14.08
C ALA A 62 5.33 25.57 15.46
N PRO A 63 4.36 26.39 15.91
CA PRO A 63 4.36 26.93 17.27
C PRO A 63 4.20 25.81 18.30
N ILE A 64 4.87 26.00 19.43
CA ILE A 64 4.90 25.05 20.54
C ILE A 64 4.49 25.78 21.81
N PHE A 65 3.41 25.34 22.44
CA PHE A 65 2.95 25.82 23.74
C PHE A 65 3.33 24.81 24.82
N HIS A 66 4.29 25.17 25.67
CA HIS A 66 4.61 24.40 26.87
C HIS A 66 3.71 24.84 28.01
N VAL A 67 2.97 23.90 28.60
CA VAL A 67 2.01 24.20 29.67
C VAL A 67 2.16 23.23 30.82
N ASN A 68 2.09 23.75 32.05
CA ASN A 68 2.11 22.95 33.26
C ASN A 68 0.76 22.24 33.44
N GLY A 69 0.76 20.91 33.42
CA GLY A 69 -0.44 20.09 33.60
C GLY A 69 -1.09 20.20 34.99
N ASP A 70 -0.39 20.76 35.98
CA ASP A 70 -0.96 21.07 37.29
C ASP A 70 -1.78 22.38 37.30
N ASP A 71 -1.86 23.14 36.19
CA ASP A 71 -2.71 24.34 36.03
C ASP A 71 -3.77 24.15 34.93
N PRO A 72 -4.95 23.58 35.25
CA PRO A 72 -6.00 23.30 34.28
C PRO A 72 -6.53 24.52 33.51
N ASP A 73 -6.52 25.72 34.10
CA ASP A 73 -6.97 26.93 33.40
C ASP A 73 -6.01 27.31 32.29
N ALA A 74 -4.70 27.21 32.55
CA ALA A 74 -3.68 27.45 31.53
C ALA A 74 -3.76 26.40 30.42
N VAL A 75 -4.01 25.12 30.76
CA VAL A 75 -4.21 24.05 29.78
C VAL A 75 -5.42 24.33 28.89
N ALA A 76 -6.54 24.76 29.46
CA ALA A 76 -7.72 25.15 28.70
C ALA A 76 -7.41 26.33 27.76
N PHE A 77 -6.78 27.39 28.28
CA PHE A 77 -6.39 28.56 27.50
C PHE A 77 -5.48 28.21 26.30
N VAL A 78 -4.41 27.43 26.51
CA VAL A 78 -3.51 27.07 25.39
C VAL A 78 -4.17 26.12 24.40
N SER A 79 -5.17 25.33 24.83
CA SER A 79 -5.95 24.47 23.94
C SER A 79 -6.82 25.29 22.99
N GLU A 80 -7.50 26.33 23.52
CA GLU A 80 -8.27 27.29 22.71
C GLU A 80 -7.34 28.05 21.76
N LEU A 81 -6.22 28.58 22.26
CA LEU A 81 -5.25 29.30 21.44
C LEU A 81 -4.65 28.45 20.32
N ALA A 82 -4.32 27.18 20.61
CA ALA A 82 -3.81 26.26 19.60
C ALA A 82 -4.86 25.98 18.51
N LEU A 83 -6.13 25.79 18.91
CA LEU A 83 -7.22 25.59 17.96
C LEU A 83 -7.46 26.84 17.10
N ASP A 84 -7.46 28.02 17.70
CA ASP A 84 -7.55 29.31 16.98
C ASP A 84 -6.41 29.47 15.97
N TYR A 85 -5.16 29.19 16.38
CA TYR A 85 -4.01 29.21 15.48
C TYR A 85 -4.19 28.25 14.30
N ARG A 86 -4.58 27.01 14.56
CA ARG A 86 -4.80 26.01 13.49
C ARG A 86 -5.91 26.47 12.54
N ASN A 87 -7.00 27.02 13.06
CA ASN A 87 -8.14 27.47 12.26
C ASN A 87 -7.83 28.73 11.43
N GLU A 88 -7.05 29.66 11.98
CA GLU A 88 -6.64 30.90 11.29
C GLU A 88 -5.56 30.64 10.23
N TYR A 89 -4.54 29.86 10.57
CA TYR A 89 -3.34 29.71 9.72
C TYR A 89 -3.28 28.39 8.94
N HIS A 90 -4.15 27.42 9.25
CA HIS A 90 -4.16 26.10 8.61
C HIS A 90 -2.82 25.35 8.68
N ARG A 91 -2.15 25.47 9.84
CA ARG A 91 -0.81 24.95 10.12
C ARG A 91 -0.83 24.11 11.39
N ASP A 92 0.12 23.20 11.48
CA ASP A 92 0.31 22.37 12.67
C ASP A 92 0.71 23.22 13.88
N VAL A 93 0.29 22.77 15.07
CA VAL A 93 0.59 23.41 16.36
C VAL A 93 0.74 22.32 17.42
N VAL A 94 1.66 22.53 18.35
CA VAL A 94 1.97 21.52 19.38
C VAL A 94 1.71 22.07 20.78
N ILE A 95 1.00 21.30 21.59
CA ILE A 95 0.87 21.50 23.03
C ILE A 95 1.75 20.47 23.73
N ASP A 96 2.80 20.95 24.39
CA ASP A 96 3.62 20.15 25.31
C ASP A 96 2.98 20.22 26.70
N LEU A 97 2.18 19.21 27.02
CA LEU A 97 1.50 19.08 28.30
C LEU A 97 2.45 18.43 29.31
N VAL A 98 3.21 19.27 30.02
CA VAL A 98 4.21 18.83 31.01
C VAL A 98 3.48 18.34 32.27
N CYS A 99 3.56 17.04 32.51
CA CYS A 99 2.88 16.35 33.61
C CYS A 99 3.79 15.28 34.22
N TYR A 100 3.21 14.30 34.94
CA TYR A 100 3.93 13.18 35.53
C TYR A 100 3.11 11.90 35.44
N ARG A 101 3.79 10.74 35.46
CA ARG A 101 3.15 9.42 35.52
C ARG A 101 3.01 8.98 36.98
N ARG A 102 1.78 8.88 37.48
CA ARG A 102 1.51 8.58 38.91
C ARG A 102 1.99 7.18 39.35
N ARG A 103 1.96 6.21 38.43
CA ARG A 103 2.34 4.80 38.63
C ARG A 103 3.47 4.40 37.67
N GLY A 104 3.88 3.14 37.69
CA GLY A 104 4.80 2.56 36.70
C GLY A 104 4.28 2.66 35.26
N HIS A 105 5.04 2.12 34.30
CA HIS A 105 4.63 2.20 32.87
C HIS A 105 3.29 1.51 32.64
N ASN A 106 3.05 0.43 33.38
CA ASN A 106 1.75 -0.13 33.67
C ASN A 106 1.51 -0.13 35.19
N GLU A 107 0.30 -0.40 35.63
CA GLU A 107 -0.09 -0.33 37.04
C GLU A 107 0.60 -1.36 37.95
N ALA A 108 1.18 -2.42 37.38
CA ALA A 108 1.87 -3.49 38.10
C ALA A 108 3.40 -3.32 38.12
N ASP A 109 3.93 -2.35 37.38
CA ASP A 109 5.35 -2.05 37.26
C ASP A 109 5.84 -1.17 38.43
N GLU A 110 7.00 -1.48 39.01
CA GLU A 110 7.60 -0.73 40.12
C GLU A 110 8.65 0.27 39.59
N PRO A 111 8.30 1.55 39.47
CA PRO A 111 9.17 2.52 38.80
C PRO A 111 10.34 3.00 39.68
N SER A 112 10.27 2.84 41.00
CA SER A 112 11.32 3.30 41.92
C SER A 112 12.63 2.55 41.72
N GLY A 113 12.61 1.40 41.04
CA GLY A 113 13.82 0.66 40.67
C GLY A 113 14.75 1.43 39.73
N THR A 114 14.21 2.37 38.93
CA THR A 114 15.01 3.17 37.98
C THR A 114 14.81 4.68 38.14
N GLN A 115 13.70 5.15 38.71
CA GLN A 115 13.39 6.57 38.94
C GLN A 115 13.08 6.92 40.42
N PRO A 116 13.92 6.52 41.40
CA PRO A 116 13.58 6.64 42.82
C PRO A 116 13.30 8.09 43.28
N LEU A 117 14.10 9.06 42.84
CA LEU A 117 13.93 10.47 43.24
C LEU A 117 12.67 11.11 42.63
N MET A 118 12.42 10.84 41.34
CA MET A 118 11.23 11.32 40.64
C MET A 118 9.96 10.77 41.33
N TYR A 119 9.92 9.47 41.64
CA TYR A 119 8.75 8.87 42.27
C TYR A 119 8.61 9.22 43.75
N ALA A 120 9.69 9.52 44.46
CA ALA A 120 9.63 10.12 45.79
C ALA A 120 8.94 11.50 45.74
N ALA A 121 9.29 12.34 44.77
CA ALA A 121 8.64 13.64 44.56
C ALA A 121 7.16 13.49 44.15
N ILE A 122 6.86 12.59 43.20
CA ILE A 122 5.48 12.31 42.77
C ILE A 122 4.65 11.81 43.96
N LYS A 123 5.18 10.93 44.81
CA LYS A 123 4.48 10.42 45.99
C LYS A 123 4.12 11.53 46.99
N ALA A 124 4.94 12.56 47.11
CA ALA A 124 4.67 13.74 47.94
C ALA A 124 3.70 14.74 47.27
N GLN A 125 3.54 14.68 45.95
CA GLN A 125 2.72 15.61 45.17
C GLN A 125 1.23 15.24 45.24
N LYS A 126 0.40 16.21 45.64
CA LYS A 126 -1.07 16.12 45.56
C LYS A 126 -1.55 15.92 44.12
N SER A 127 -2.70 15.31 43.94
CA SER A 127 -3.26 15.11 42.60
C SER A 127 -3.73 16.44 41.99
N VAL A 128 -3.73 16.54 40.65
CA VAL A 128 -4.23 17.74 39.94
C VAL A 128 -5.66 18.11 40.36
N PRO A 129 -6.62 17.15 40.45
CA PRO A 129 -7.98 17.49 40.90
C PRO A 129 -8.01 18.05 42.32
N GLU A 130 -7.15 17.57 43.21
CA GLU A 130 -7.06 18.06 44.58
C GLU A 130 -6.47 19.48 44.64
N LEU A 131 -5.38 19.74 43.92
CA LEU A 131 -4.75 21.05 43.84
C LEU A 131 -5.71 22.11 43.28
N TYR A 132 -6.38 21.78 42.17
CA TYR A 132 -7.32 22.69 41.53
C TYR A 132 -8.55 22.96 42.40
N SER A 133 -9.12 21.91 43.02
CA SER A 133 -10.24 22.07 43.97
C SER A 133 -9.85 22.96 45.16
N GLN A 134 -8.67 22.76 45.75
CA GLN A 134 -8.17 23.59 46.86
C GLN A 134 -8.01 25.06 46.44
N ARG A 135 -7.55 25.30 45.20
CA ARG A 135 -7.43 26.65 44.64
C ARG A 135 -8.80 27.32 44.51
N LEU A 136 -9.77 26.65 43.90
CA LEU A 136 -11.12 27.19 43.71
C LEU A 136 -11.85 27.43 45.03
N ILE A 137 -11.66 26.55 46.02
CA ILE A 137 -12.19 26.74 47.37
C ILE A 137 -11.59 27.99 48.02
N LYS A 138 -10.27 28.17 47.92
CA LYS A 138 -9.60 29.37 48.43
C LYS A 138 -10.07 30.65 47.74
N GLN A 139 -10.42 30.57 46.46
CA GLN A 139 -10.96 31.69 45.68
C GLN A 139 -12.47 31.92 45.91
N GLY A 140 -13.15 31.05 46.66
CA GLY A 140 -14.59 31.13 46.91
C GLY A 140 -15.47 30.75 45.72
N VAL A 141 -14.91 30.13 44.68
CA VAL A 141 -15.63 29.67 43.48
C VAL A 141 -16.34 28.34 43.71
N LEU A 142 -15.79 27.50 44.59
CA LEU A 142 -16.27 26.16 44.88
C LEU A 142 -16.33 25.94 46.40
N GLN A 143 -17.38 25.32 46.92
CA GLN A 143 -17.45 24.94 48.33
C GLN A 143 -16.84 23.56 48.57
N GLN A 144 -16.34 23.32 49.79
CA GLN A 144 -15.68 22.06 50.16
C GLN A 144 -16.58 20.82 50.03
N ASN A 145 -17.87 20.97 50.30
CA ASN A 145 -18.89 19.91 50.15
C ASN A 145 -19.19 19.63 48.67
N GLU A 146 -19.22 20.66 47.82
CA GLU A 146 -19.43 20.51 46.37
C GLU A 146 -18.27 19.74 45.72
N ALA A 147 -17.03 20.04 46.08
CA ALA A 147 -15.86 19.31 45.58
C ALA A 147 -15.92 17.80 45.90
N LYS A 148 -16.38 17.44 47.10
CA LYS A 148 -16.59 16.02 47.50
C LYS A 148 -17.77 15.40 46.76
N ALA A 149 -18.84 16.16 46.55
CA ALA A 149 -20.01 15.68 45.81
C ALA A 149 -19.63 15.28 44.39
N PHE A 150 -18.83 16.07 43.66
CA PHE A 150 -18.38 15.70 42.31
C PHE A 150 -17.64 14.35 42.25
N GLN A 151 -16.79 14.06 43.24
CA GLN A 151 -16.07 12.77 43.29
C GLN A 151 -17.00 11.60 43.59
N ASN A 152 -17.94 11.78 44.53
CA ASN A 152 -18.91 10.76 44.88
C ASN A 152 -19.88 10.51 43.74
N ASP A 153 -20.43 11.55 43.13
CA ASP A 153 -21.35 11.45 42.00
C ASP A 153 -20.70 10.73 40.81
N TYR A 154 -19.43 10.99 40.52
CA TYR A 154 -18.69 10.31 39.47
C TYR A 154 -18.47 8.82 39.80
N ARG A 155 -18.10 8.50 41.04
CA ARG A 155 -17.97 7.10 41.50
C ARG A 155 -19.30 6.38 41.46
N ASP A 156 -20.35 6.98 42.00
CA ASP A 156 -21.71 6.45 41.97
C ASP A 156 -22.22 6.31 40.53
N ALA A 157 -21.77 7.14 39.59
CA ALA A 157 -22.10 6.94 38.17
C ALA A 157 -21.42 5.67 37.64
N LEU A 158 -20.13 5.48 37.90
CA LEU A 158 -19.40 4.28 37.49
C LEU A 158 -19.94 3.00 38.14
N ASP A 159 -20.18 3.00 39.45
CA ASP A 159 -20.67 1.85 40.22
C ASP A 159 -22.06 1.41 39.74
N ASN A 160 -22.86 2.36 39.24
CA ASN A 160 -24.19 2.08 38.67
C ASN A 160 -24.19 1.95 37.13
N GLY A 161 -23.01 1.88 36.49
CA GLY A 161 -22.90 1.74 35.02
C GLY A 161 -23.48 2.91 34.21
N ARG A 162 -23.64 4.08 34.82
CA ARG A 162 -24.16 5.28 34.17
C ARG A 162 -23.08 5.95 33.31
N HIS A 163 -23.51 6.60 32.23
CA HIS A 163 -22.61 7.42 31.42
C HIS A 163 -22.09 8.62 32.23
N VAL A 164 -20.77 8.77 32.27
CA VAL A 164 -20.10 9.90 32.94
C VAL A 164 -19.82 11.08 32.02
N ALA A 165 -19.90 10.87 30.69
CA ALA A 165 -19.87 11.92 29.70
C ALA A 165 -21.29 12.48 29.51
N LYS A 166 -21.56 13.66 30.08
CA LYS A 166 -22.91 14.29 30.04
C LYS A 166 -23.34 14.75 28.64
N SER A 167 -22.38 14.99 27.76
CA SER A 167 -22.61 15.43 26.37
C SER A 167 -22.42 14.31 25.35
N LEU A 168 -22.63 13.05 25.75
CA LEU A 168 -22.51 11.93 24.83
C LEU A 168 -23.56 12.08 23.72
N VAL A 169 -23.11 12.14 22.47
CA VAL A 169 -24.01 12.12 21.31
C VAL A 169 -24.61 10.73 21.22
N THR A 170 -25.87 10.57 21.62
CA THR A 170 -26.58 9.28 21.61
C THR A 170 -27.12 8.91 20.23
N GLN A 171 -27.26 9.90 19.34
CA GLN A 171 -27.60 9.71 17.93
C GLN A 171 -26.46 10.24 17.07
N PRO A 172 -25.56 9.36 16.57
CA PRO A 172 -24.43 9.80 15.77
C PRO A 172 -24.92 10.40 14.45
N ASP A 173 -24.26 11.46 13.98
CA ASP A 173 -24.47 12.00 12.64
C ASP A 173 -23.85 11.06 11.61
N THR A 174 -24.69 10.20 11.04
CA THR A 174 -24.27 9.21 10.05
C THR A 174 -23.87 9.82 8.71
N SER A 175 -24.12 11.11 8.45
CA SER A 175 -23.74 11.77 7.20
C SER A 175 -22.22 11.84 7.00
N THR A 176 -21.46 11.81 8.10
CA THR A 176 -19.99 11.80 8.12
C THR A 176 -19.40 10.39 8.07
N PHE A 177 -20.23 9.36 8.21
CA PHE A 177 -19.76 7.98 8.21
C PHE A 177 -19.74 7.40 6.81
N VAL A 178 -18.69 6.64 6.57
CA VAL A 178 -18.50 5.90 5.33
C VAL A 178 -19.46 4.71 5.32
N ASP A 179 -20.33 4.62 4.31
CA ASP A 179 -21.23 3.48 4.17
C ASP A 179 -20.49 2.28 3.57
N TRP A 180 -20.17 1.32 4.44
CA TRP A 180 -19.50 0.08 4.09
C TRP A 180 -20.45 -1.07 3.73
N LYS A 181 -21.77 -0.91 3.94
CA LYS A 181 -22.76 -1.99 3.73
C LYS A 181 -22.67 -2.63 2.34
N PRO A 182 -22.45 -1.88 1.22
CA PRO A 182 -22.34 -2.49 -0.10
C PRO A 182 -21.16 -3.46 -0.25
N TYR A 183 -20.15 -3.36 0.62
CA TYR A 183 -18.87 -4.07 0.52
C TYR A 183 -18.72 -5.22 1.52
N LEU A 184 -19.71 -5.42 2.40
CA LEU A 184 -19.70 -6.49 3.40
C LEU A 184 -20.17 -7.83 2.83
N ASN A 185 -19.68 -8.93 3.41
CA ASN A 185 -20.12 -10.31 3.13
C ASN A 185 -19.90 -10.79 1.69
N HIS A 186 -18.93 -10.21 0.97
CA HIS A 186 -18.51 -10.71 -0.35
C HIS A 186 -17.31 -11.64 -0.21
N HIS A 187 -17.33 -12.74 -0.97
CA HIS A 187 -16.20 -13.65 -1.05
C HIS A 187 -15.15 -13.14 -2.05
N TRP A 188 -13.91 -13.60 -1.96
CA TRP A 188 -12.84 -13.13 -2.86
C TRP A 188 -13.08 -13.53 -4.33
N THR A 189 -13.83 -14.61 -4.55
CA THR A 189 -14.26 -15.08 -5.88
C THR A 189 -15.48 -14.33 -6.42
N THR A 190 -16.04 -13.35 -5.70
CA THR A 190 -17.14 -12.53 -6.22
C THR A 190 -16.74 -11.93 -7.56
N ALA A 191 -17.53 -12.20 -8.59
CA ALA A 191 -17.27 -11.69 -9.94
C ALA A 191 -17.42 -10.16 -9.99
N ALA A 192 -16.68 -9.55 -10.91
CA ALA A 192 -16.86 -8.15 -11.31
C ALA A 192 -16.74 -8.09 -12.82
N ASP A 193 -17.72 -7.45 -13.47
CA ASP A 193 -17.63 -7.18 -14.90
C ASP A 193 -16.65 -6.03 -15.13
N THR A 194 -15.50 -6.34 -15.73
CA THR A 194 -14.47 -5.37 -16.07
C THR A 194 -14.44 -5.04 -17.56
N SER A 195 -15.35 -5.62 -18.35
CA SER A 195 -15.49 -5.34 -19.78
C SER A 195 -15.87 -3.87 -20.00
N VAL A 196 -15.53 -3.37 -21.19
CA VAL A 196 -15.85 -2.01 -21.64
C VAL A 196 -16.08 -2.06 -23.14
N ASP A 197 -17.10 -1.38 -23.63
CA ASP A 197 -17.32 -1.24 -25.07
C ASP A 197 -16.06 -0.69 -25.77
N VAL A 198 -15.62 -1.36 -26.85
CA VAL A 198 -14.39 -0.97 -27.56
C VAL A 198 -14.47 0.45 -28.16
N GLY A 199 -15.69 0.93 -28.46
CA GLY A 199 -15.94 2.31 -28.87
C GLY A 199 -15.61 3.32 -27.78
N VAL A 200 -15.86 2.99 -26.51
CA VAL A 200 -15.45 3.82 -25.35
C VAL A 200 -13.93 3.86 -25.22
N ILE A 201 -13.22 2.73 -25.40
CA ILE A 201 -11.75 2.71 -25.40
C ILE A 201 -11.18 3.61 -26.51
N ARG A 202 -11.78 3.56 -27.71
CA ARG A 202 -11.39 4.41 -28.86
C ARG A 202 -11.61 5.90 -28.58
N ASP A 203 -12.77 6.26 -28.05
CA ASP A 203 -13.11 7.64 -27.70
C ASP A 203 -12.16 8.21 -26.63
N LEU A 204 -11.98 7.47 -25.53
CA LEU A 204 -11.09 7.86 -24.44
C LEU A 204 -9.64 8.00 -24.91
N GLY A 205 -9.17 7.10 -25.78
CA GLY A 205 -7.85 7.19 -26.38
C GLY A 205 -7.62 8.50 -27.17
N GLN A 206 -8.63 8.99 -27.88
CA GLN A 206 -8.57 10.28 -28.58
C GLN A 206 -8.62 11.46 -27.62
N ARG A 207 -9.53 11.44 -26.64
CA ARG A 207 -9.67 12.51 -25.62
C ARG A 207 -8.38 12.67 -24.81
N LEU A 208 -7.75 11.57 -24.40
CA LEU A 208 -6.50 11.59 -23.64
C LEU A 208 -5.30 12.12 -24.43
N ALA A 209 -5.32 11.99 -25.76
CA ALA A 209 -4.30 12.54 -26.64
C ALA A 209 -4.57 14.01 -27.02
N THR A 210 -5.74 14.55 -26.67
CA THR A 210 -6.10 15.93 -26.97
C THR A 210 -5.42 16.88 -25.97
N ILE A 211 -4.46 17.64 -26.46
CA ILE A 211 -3.68 18.59 -25.68
C ILE A 211 -4.18 20.03 -25.93
N PRO A 212 -4.33 20.86 -24.89
CA PRO A 212 -4.75 22.25 -25.05
C PRO A 212 -3.85 23.04 -25.99
N GLU A 213 -4.45 23.98 -26.74
CA GLU A 213 -3.72 24.81 -27.69
C GLU A 213 -2.56 25.55 -27.01
N GLY A 214 -1.38 25.45 -27.62
CA GLY A 214 -0.18 26.12 -27.12
C GLY A 214 0.44 25.48 -25.87
N HIS A 215 0.01 24.30 -25.43
CA HIS A 215 0.72 23.46 -24.45
C HIS A 215 1.75 22.59 -25.19
N VAL A 216 3.02 22.98 -25.10
CA VAL A 216 4.12 22.37 -25.84
C VAL A 216 4.69 21.22 -25.02
N ILE A 217 4.44 19.98 -25.48
CA ILE A 217 4.99 18.78 -24.87
C ILE A 217 6.34 18.39 -25.49
N GLN A 218 7.19 17.72 -24.71
CA GLN A 218 8.47 17.19 -25.19
C GLN A 218 8.25 16.13 -26.29
N ARG A 219 9.18 16.04 -27.26
CA ARG A 219 9.03 15.25 -28.49
C ARG A 219 8.78 13.74 -28.27
N GLN A 220 9.50 13.12 -27.33
CA GLN A 220 9.33 11.70 -26.99
C GLN A 220 8.00 11.46 -26.28
N VAL A 221 7.57 12.37 -25.39
CA VAL A 221 6.25 12.31 -24.76
C VAL A 221 5.14 12.40 -25.81
N LYS A 222 5.27 13.31 -26.79
CA LYS A 222 4.35 13.38 -27.93
C LYS A 222 4.27 12.06 -28.68
N LYS A 223 5.43 11.44 -28.96
CA LYS A 223 5.47 10.15 -29.66
C LYS A 223 4.73 9.05 -28.88
N ILE A 224 4.83 9.04 -27.55
CA ILE A 224 4.08 8.11 -26.69
C ILE A 224 2.58 8.34 -26.83
N LEU A 225 2.12 9.60 -26.81
CA LEU A 225 0.69 9.91 -27.00
C LEU A 225 0.21 9.51 -28.39
N ASP A 226 0.98 9.81 -29.45
CA ASP A 226 0.65 9.42 -30.82
C ASP A 226 0.54 7.89 -30.97
N ASP A 227 1.40 7.13 -30.28
CA ASP A 227 1.34 5.67 -30.29
C ASP A 227 0.15 5.14 -29.49
N ARG A 228 -0.23 5.79 -28.38
CA ARG A 228 -1.45 5.45 -27.63
C ARG A 228 -2.72 5.64 -28.46
N VAL A 229 -2.77 6.65 -29.34
CA VAL A 229 -3.88 6.81 -30.29
C VAL A 229 -3.95 5.61 -31.23
N LYS A 230 -2.82 5.14 -31.76
CA LYS A 230 -2.78 3.96 -32.64
C LYS A 230 -3.22 2.69 -31.91
N MET A 231 -2.85 2.55 -30.64
CA MET A 231 -3.31 1.46 -29.78
C MET A 231 -4.83 1.51 -29.59
N ALA A 232 -5.37 2.69 -29.28
CA ALA A 232 -6.81 2.90 -29.12
C ALA A 232 -7.60 2.61 -30.40
N THR A 233 -7.03 2.87 -31.59
CA THR A 233 -7.68 2.53 -32.86
C THR A 233 -7.46 1.08 -33.31
N GLY A 234 -6.71 0.27 -32.55
CA GLY A 234 -6.34 -1.09 -32.93
C GLY A 234 -5.32 -1.18 -34.08
N ALA A 235 -4.64 -0.07 -34.42
CA ALA A 235 -3.63 -0.04 -35.46
C ALA A 235 -2.28 -0.64 -35.00
N THR A 236 -2.08 -0.72 -33.68
CA THR A 236 -0.93 -1.37 -33.03
C THR A 236 -1.39 -2.03 -31.73
N GLN A 237 -0.71 -3.08 -31.28
CA GLN A 237 -1.05 -3.74 -30.01
C GLN A 237 -0.83 -2.84 -28.80
N CYS A 238 -1.66 -3.02 -27.78
CA CYS A 238 -1.64 -2.28 -26.53
C CYS A 238 -0.43 -2.68 -25.68
N ASN A 239 0.34 -1.70 -25.20
CA ASN A 239 1.38 -1.92 -24.20
C ASN A 239 0.88 -1.62 -22.77
N TRP A 240 1.73 -1.89 -21.78
CA TRP A 240 1.39 -1.72 -20.36
C TRP A 240 0.92 -0.31 -20.02
N GLY A 241 1.70 0.71 -20.42
CA GLY A 241 1.39 2.10 -20.11
C GLY A 241 0.10 2.59 -20.75
N PHE A 242 -0.31 2.04 -21.90
CA PHE A 242 -1.63 2.33 -22.48
C PHE A 242 -2.75 1.64 -21.70
N ALA A 243 -2.63 0.35 -21.43
CA ALA A 243 -3.66 -0.42 -20.73
C ALA A 243 -3.90 0.10 -19.30
N GLU A 244 -2.84 0.47 -18.59
CA GLU A 244 -2.92 1.11 -17.27
C GLU A 244 -3.70 2.45 -17.34
N ILE A 245 -3.37 3.33 -18.30
CA ILE A 245 -4.08 4.61 -18.47
C ILE A 245 -5.53 4.40 -18.90
N MET A 246 -5.82 3.39 -19.73
CA MET A 246 -7.20 3.04 -20.10
C MET A 246 -7.99 2.51 -18.91
N ALA A 247 -7.37 1.74 -18.00
CA ALA A 247 -8.05 1.29 -16.79
C ALA A 247 -8.51 2.49 -15.96
N TYR A 248 -7.65 3.50 -15.80
CA TYR A 248 -8.02 4.73 -15.11
C TYR A 248 -9.12 5.50 -15.85
N ALA A 249 -8.98 5.69 -17.16
CA ALA A 249 -9.91 6.47 -17.95
C ALA A 249 -11.32 5.85 -17.97
N THR A 250 -11.41 4.53 -18.12
CA THR A 250 -12.69 3.81 -18.13
C THR A 250 -13.36 3.81 -16.76
N LEU A 251 -12.59 3.67 -15.67
CA LEU A 251 -13.12 3.83 -14.32
C LEU A 251 -13.68 5.23 -14.07
N LEU A 252 -12.99 6.27 -14.54
CA LEU A 252 -13.48 7.64 -14.42
C LEU A 252 -14.77 7.85 -15.24
N GLU A 253 -14.83 7.34 -16.47
CA GLU A 253 -16.03 7.38 -17.31
C GLU A 253 -17.23 6.67 -16.64
N GLU A 254 -16.97 5.60 -15.87
CA GLU A 254 -17.98 4.85 -15.09
C GLU A 254 -18.25 5.44 -13.69
N GLY A 255 -17.65 6.58 -13.35
CA GLY A 255 -17.94 7.30 -12.11
C GLY A 255 -17.16 6.82 -10.87
N TYR A 256 -16.07 6.07 -11.05
CA TYR A 256 -15.16 5.68 -9.97
C TYR A 256 -14.04 6.72 -9.78
N PRO A 257 -13.92 7.35 -8.59
CA PRO A 257 -12.83 8.28 -8.32
C PRO A 257 -11.50 7.53 -8.19
N ILE A 258 -10.40 8.24 -8.42
CA ILE A 258 -9.07 7.65 -8.43
C ILE A 258 -8.08 8.56 -7.71
N ARG A 259 -7.26 7.96 -6.83
CA ARG A 259 -6.11 8.60 -6.19
C ARG A 259 -4.86 7.77 -6.40
N LEU A 260 -3.81 8.38 -6.95
CA LEU A 260 -2.48 7.78 -7.06
C LEU A 260 -1.48 8.67 -6.32
N THR A 261 -0.65 8.07 -5.47
CA THR A 261 0.56 8.72 -4.92
C THR A 261 1.77 7.81 -4.93
N GLY A 262 2.96 8.42 -4.89
CA GLY A 262 4.24 7.73 -4.92
C GLY A 262 5.31 8.63 -5.53
N GLN A 263 6.56 8.22 -5.48
CA GLN A 263 7.66 9.03 -6.01
C GLN A 263 7.65 9.01 -7.55
N ASP A 264 7.69 10.19 -8.18
CA ASP A 264 7.77 10.39 -9.63
C ASP A 264 6.63 9.76 -10.47
N ILE A 265 5.51 9.40 -9.85
CA ILE A 265 4.45 8.63 -10.48
C ILE A 265 3.75 9.35 -11.63
N GLY A 266 3.79 10.69 -11.68
CA GLY A 266 3.18 11.47 -12.75
C GLY A 266 3.79 11.15 -14.12
N ARG A 267 5.12 10.99 -14.15
CA ARG A 267 5.87 10.46 -15.29
C ARG A 267 5.90 8.93 -15.29
N GLY A 268 5.99 8.34 -14.10
CA GLY A 268 6.41 6.97 -13.84
C GLY A 268 7.93 6.88 -13.79
N THR A 269 8.47 6.12 -12.83
CA THR A 269 9.91 5.87 -12.65
C THR A 269 10.56 5.47 -13.97
N PHE A 270 9.92 4.56 -14.71
CA PHE A 270 10.42 4.00 -15.97
C PHE A 270 9.97 4.78 -17.22
N SER A 271 9.43 5.99 -17.05
CA SER A 271 8.94 6.87 -18.12
C SER A 271 7.89 6.22 -19.03
N HIS A 272 7.02 5.39 -18.46
CA HIS A 272 5.97 4.68 -19.20
C HIS A 272 4.60 5.35 -19.09
N ARG A 273 4.33 6.08 -18.00
CA ARG A 273 2.98 6.53 -17.64
C ARG A 273 2.61 7.87 -18.27
N HIS A 274 3.42 8.90 -18.07
CA HIS A 274 3.15 10.26 -18.57
C HIS A 274 1.68 10.72 -18.37
N ALA A 275 1.12 10.47 -17.19
CA ALA A 275 -0.21 10.95 -16.83
C ALA A 275 -0.21 12.47 -16.58
N VAL A 276 0.96 13.01 -16.21
CA VAL A 276 1.20 14.45 -16.05
C VAL A 276 2.09 14.94 -17.19
N LEU A 277 1.60 15.91 -17.96
CA LEU A 277 2.26 16.46 -19.15
C LEU A 277 2.80 17.86 -18.87
N HIS A 278 4.12 18.00 -18.82
CA HIS A 278 4.78 19.27 -18.51
C HIS A 278 5.01 20.11 -19.76
N ASP A 279 4.54 21.36 -19.73
CA ASP A 279 4.78 22.34 -20.80
C ASP A 279 6.26 22.75 -20.85
N GLN A 280 6.86 22.67 -22.04
CA GLN A 280 8.26 23.01 -22.29
C GLN A 280 8.52 24.53 -22.34
N LYS A 281 7.47 25.36 -22.25
CA LYS A 281 7.54 26.83 -22.25
C LYS A 281 7.11 27.45 -20.91
N GLY A 282 6.93 26.64 -19.86
CA GLY A 282 6.66 27.11 -18.50
C GLY A 282 5.19 27.35 -18.14
N LYS A 283 4.21 26.88 -18.93
CA LYS A 283 2.77 27.00 -18.62
C LYS A 283 2.26 26.03 -17.54
N GLY A 284 3.15 25.31 -16.86
CA GLY A 284 2.78 24.32 -15.85
C GLY A 284 2.49 22.93 -16.43
N ALA A 285 1.71 22.15 -15.70
CA ALA A 285 1.40 20.77 -16.05
C ALA A 285 -0.08 20.61 -16.43
N TYR A 286 -0.34 19.78 -17.45
CA TYR A 286 -1.68 19.36 -17.87
C TYR A 286 -1.85 17.86 -17.58
N VAL A 287 -3.03 17.47 -17.08
CA VAL A 287 -3.34 16.09 -16.72
C VAL A 287 -4.56 15.65 -17.53
N PRO A 288 -4.41 14.92 -18.65
CA PRO A 288 -5.53 14.52 -19.49
C PRO A 288 -6.63 13.75 -18.73
N LEU A 289 -6.25 12.90 -17.78
CA LEU A 289 -7.19 12.13 -16.94
C LEU A 289 -8.06 13.01 -16.03
N LYS A 290 -7.70 14.29 -15.78
CA LYS A 290 -8.55 15.25 -15.06
C LYS A 290 -9.54 16.00 -15.97
N ASN A 291 -9.45 15.80 -17.28
CA ASN A 291 -10.13 16.61 -18.29
C ASN A 291 -10.82 15.72 -19.35
N LEU A 292 -11.33 14.56 -18.93
CA LEU A 292 -12.13 13.68 -19.78
C LEU A 292 -13.50 14.30 -19.99
N SER A 293 -14.23 14.64 -18.93
CA SER A 293 -15.57 15.25 -19.00
C SER A 293 -15.78 16.26 -17.87
N ALA A 294 -16.79 17.12 -17.97
CA ALA A 294 -17.12 18.09 -16.92
C ALA A 294 -17.68 17.44 -15.65
N GLU A 295 -18.36 16.29 -15.80
CA GLU A 295 -19.06 15.57 -14.73
C GLU A 295 -18.27 14.36 -14.20
N GLN A 296 -16.99 14.21 -14.59
CA GLN A 296 -16.18 13.08 -14.16
C GLN A 296 -15.94 13.08 -12.64
N PRO A 297 -15.77 11.90 -12.02
CA PRO A 297 -15.34 11.82 -10.63
C PRO A 297 -13.91 12.35 -10.46
N GLU A 298 -13.54 12.61 -9.20
CA GLU A 298 -12.23 13.15 -8.88
C GLU A 298 -11.10 12.18 -9.30
N PHE A 299 -10.13 12.71 -10.05
CA PHE A 299 -8.85 12.05 -10.33
C PHE A 299 -7.73 12.85 -9.66
N THR A 300 -6.97 12.23 -8.75
CA THR A 300 -5.78 12.84 -8.17
C THR A 300 -4.54 11.99 -8.45
N ILE A 301 -3.46 12.67 -8.83
CA ILE A 301 -2.15 12.07 -9.02
C ILE A 301 -1.12 13.05 -8.47
N PHE A 302 -0.28 12.56 -7.55
CA PHE A 302 0.74 13.39 -6.94
C PHE A 302 2.05 12.63 -6.80
N ASP A 303 3.13 13.24 -7.26
CA ASP A 303 4.47 12.86 -6.86
C ASP A 303 4.60 13.13 -5.35
N SER A 304 4.78 12.08 -4.56
CA SER A 304 4.99 12.16 -3.12
C SER A 304 6.35 12.78 -2.82
N TYR A 305 6.53 13.27 -1.59
CA TYR A 305 7.88 13.51 -1.08
C TYR A 305 8.56 12.15 -0.81
N LEU A 306 9.87 12.19 -0.56
CA LEU A 306 10.70 11.00 -0.41
C LEU A 306 10.50 10.36 0.97
N SER A 307 9.40 9.61 1.11
CA SER A 307 9.02 8.86 2.31
C SER A 307 8.15 7.68 1.88
N GLU A 308 8.38 6.52 2.48
CA GLU A 308 7.55 5.33 2.31
C GLU A 308 6.63 5.14 3.52
N GLU A 309 7.15 5.23 4.75
CA GLU A 309 6.40 4.89 5.98
C GLU A 309 5.17 5.79 6.17
N ALA A 310 5.39 7.11 6.26
CA ALA A 310 4.29 8.04 6.51
C ALA A 310 3.35 8.16 5.29
N VAL A 311 3.89 8.13 4.07
CA VAL A 311 3.09 8.18 2.84
C VAL A 311 2.17 6.96 2.73
N LEU A 312 2.69 5.75 2.90
CA LEU A 312 1.85 4.54 2.84
C LEU A 312 0.81 4.51 3.96
N ALA A 313 1.18 4.97 5.17
CA ALA A 313 0.23 5.10 6.28
C ALA A 313 -0.92 6.07 5.95
N PHE A 314 -0.61 7.20 5.29
CA PHE A 314 -1.61 8.16 4.83
C PHE A 314 -2.57 7.51 3.83
N GLU A 315 -2.04 6.81 2.82
CA GLU A 315 -2.85 6.16 1.78
C GLU A 315 -3.71 5.02 2.34
N TYR A 316 -3.23 4.29 3.35
CA TYR A 316 -4.06 3.35 4.11
C TYR A 316 -5.25 4.06 4.78
N GLY A 317 -5.01 5.19 5.45
CA GLY A 317 -6.07 6.00 6.07
C GLY A 317 -7.09 6.52 5.05
N TYR A 318 -6.60 6.98 3.89
CA TYR A 318 -7.44 7.43 2.78
C TYR A 318 -8.32 6.28 2.24
N ALA A 319 -7.72 5.12 1.92
CA ALA A 319 -8.44 3.96 1.41
C ALA A 319 -9.44 3.38 2.42
N ALA A 320 -9.16 3.49 3.72
CA ALA A 320 -10.08 3.11 4.80
C ALA A 320 -11.24 4.09 5.02
N THR A 321 -11.31 5.17 4.23
CA THR A 321 -12.42 6.14 4.27
C THR A 321 -13.05 6.43 2.90
N ALA A 322 -12.42 5.97 1.81
CA ALA A 322 -12.91 6.12 0.44
C ALA A 322 -13.19 4.75 -0.20
N PRO A 323 -14.32 4.10 0.11
CA PRO A 323 -14.63 2.77 -0.38
C PRO A 323 -15.00 2.78 -1.85
N LYS A 324 -15.45 3.90 -2.42
CA LYS A 324 -15.70 3.99 -3.87
C LYS A 324 -14.40 4.27 -4.61
N GLY A 325 -14.16 3.56 -5.71
CA GLY A 325 -13.07 3.86 -6.62
C GLY A 325 -11.75 3.17 -6.30
N LEU A 326 -10.64 3.80 -6.67
CA LEU A 326 -9.30 3.20 -6.66
C LEU A 326 -8.29 4.11 -5.96
N VAL A 327 -7.63 3.58 -4.92
CA VAL A 327 -6.53 4.26 -4.21
C VAL A 327 -5.27 3.45 -4.41
N ILE A 328 -4.22 4.09 -4.93
CA ILE A 328 -2.96 3.46 -5.30
C ILE A 328 -1.81 4.20 -4.62
N TRP A 329 -0.93 3.40 -4.01
CA TRP A 329 0.43 3.79 -3.70
C TRP A 329 1.40 3.04 -4.60
N GLU A 330 2.36 3.73 -5.23
CA GLU A 330 3.41 3.12 -6.05
C GLU A 330 4.79 3.39 -5.44
N ALA A 331 5.53 2.32 -5.16
CA ALA A 331 6.93 2.41 -4.77
C ALA A 331 7.80 2.71 -6.01
N GLN A 332 8.90 3.45 -5.85
CA GLN A 332 9.80 3.73 -6.98
C GLN A 332 10.41 2.43 -7.54
N PHE A 333 10.86 1.56 -6.64
CA PHE A 333 11.12 0.14 -6.83
C PHE A 333 10.46 -0.60 -5.67
N GLY A 334 10.00 -1.83 -5.90
CA GLY A 334 9.30 -2.60 -4.88
C GLY A 334 10.17 -2.90 -3.66
N ASP A 335 11.49 -2.95 -3.84
CA ASP A 335 12.49 -3.17 -2.80
C ASP A 335 12.36 -2.19 -1.62
N PHE A 336 11.95 -0.94 -1.88
CA PHE A 336 11.87 0.15 -0.89
C PHE A 336 10.62 0.09 0.00
N ALA A 337 9.64 -0.75 -0.32
CA ALA A 337 8.43 -0.88 0.51
C ALA A 337 8.73 -1.37 1.94
N ASN A 338 9.91 -1.93 2.18
CA ASN A 338 10.38 -2.31 3.51
C ASN A 338 10.56 -1.10 4.45
N GLY A 339 10.73 0.12 3.95
CA GLY A 339 10.71 1.35 4.76
C GLY A 339 9.37 1.56 5.47
N ALA A 340 8.29 1.03 4.91
CA ALA A 340 6.93 1.10 5.45
C ALA A 340 6.45 -0.22 6.10
N GLN A 341 7.38 -1.08 6.56
CA GLN A 341 7.03 -2.43 7.02
C GLN A 341 6.01 -2.45 8.17
N VAL A 342 6.09 -1.49 9.10
CA VAL A 342 5.12 -1.37 10.21
C VAL A 342 3.69 -1.15 9.68
N VAL A 343 3.54 -0.35 8.63
CA VAL A 343 2.23 -0.11 7.99
C VAL A 343 1.72 -1.39 7.34
N ILE A 344 2.59 -2.12 6.65
CA ILE A 344 2.25 -3.40 6.02
C ILE A 344 1.77 -4.39 7.07
N ASP A 345 2.56 -4.61 8.12
CA ASP A 345 2.33 -5.68 9.10
C ASP A 345 1.16 -5.37 10.05
N GLN A 346 1.06 -4.13 10.54
CA GLN A 346 0.09 -3.78 11.58
C GLN A 346 -1.22 -3.20 11.05
N PHE A 347 -1.29 -2.82 9.77
CA PHE A 347 -2.48 -2.19 9.20
C PHE A 347 -2.95 -2.90 7.93
N ILE A 348 -2.12 -2.98 6.89
CA ILE A 348 -2.55 -3.50 5.59
C ILE A 348 -2.93 -4.98 5.67
N THR A 349 -2.09 -5.81 6.30
CA THR A 349 -2.33 -7.27 6.35
C THR A 349 -3.18 -7.73 7.53
N SER A 350 -3.40 -6.87 8.54
CA SER A 350 -4.04 -7.28 9.80
C SER A 350 -5.17 -6.36 10.30
N GLY A 351 -5.39 -5.21 9.67
CA GLY A 351 -6.35 -4.19 10.13
C GLY A 351 -7.80 -4.67 10.11
N GLU A 352 -8.18 -5.51 9.14
CA GLU A 352 -9.52 -6.10 9.09
C GLU A 352 -9.76 -7.06 10.26
N HIS A 353 -8.83 -7.98 10.54
CA HIS A 353 -8.98 -8.92 11.65
C HIS A 353 -8.91 -8.24 13.02
N LYS A 354 -8.03 -7.25 13.18
CA LYS A 354 -7.85 -6.55 14.46
C LYS A 354 -8.98 -5.58 14.78
N TRP A 355 -9.53 -4.89 13.77
CA TRP A 355 -10.37 -3.72 13.96
C TRP A 355 -11.61 -3.67 13.07
N ALA A 356 -11.91 -4.73 12.32
CA ALA A 356 -12.97 -4.77 11.32
C ALA A 356 -12.88 -3.61 10.30
N ARG A 357 -11.66 -3.19 9.94
CA ARG A 357 -11.41 -2.13 8.97
C ARG A 357 -11.09 -2.70 7.60
N MET A 358 -12.00 -2.45 6.65
CA MET A 358 -11.79 -2.74 5.23
C MET A 358 -10.88 -1.68 4.59
N CYS A 359 -10.11 -2.11 3.59
CA CYS A 359 -9.18 -1.24 2.87
C CYS A 359 -9.00 -1.73 1.44
N GLY A 360 -9.30 -0.88 0.45
CA GLY A 360 -9.14 -1.18 -0.97
C GLY A 360 -7.79 -0.75 -1.56
N LEU A 361 -6.79 -0.43 -0.73
CA LEU A 361 -5.51 0.12 -1.18
C LEU A 361 -4.80 -0.83 -2.14
N THR A 362 -4.30 -0.28 -3.25
CA THR A 362 -3.43 -0.99 -4.21
C THR A 362 -2.00 -0.55 -3.99
N MET A 363 -1.08 -1.51 -3.88
CA MET A 363 0.36 -1.28 -3.81
C MET A 363 1.00 -1.77 -5.11
N LEU A 364 1.50 -0.84 -5.92
CA LEU A 364 2.29 -1.15 -7.11
C LEU A 364 3.77 -1.21 -6.73
N LEU A 365 4.35 -2.40 -6.82
CA LEU A 365 5.72 -2.69 -6.39
C LEU A 365 6.56 -3.15 -7.59
N PRO A 366 7.32 -2.27 -8.25
CA PRO A 366 8.15 -2.65 -9.39
C PRO A 366 9.11 -3.79 -9.04
N HIS A 367 9.05 -4.90 -9.78
CA HIS A 367 9.69 -6.17 -9.48
C HIS A 367 10.22 -6.84 -10.76
N GLY A 368 11.33 -7.57 -10.63
CA GLY A 368 11.91 -8.40 -11.70
C GLY A 368 13.43 -8.43 -11.65
N TYR A 369 14.03 -9.58 -11.92
CA TYR A 369 15.47 -9.75 -11.89
C TYR A 369 16.06 -9.37 -13.25
N GLU A 370 16.75 -8.22 -13.30
CA GLU A 370 17.23 -7.61 -14.55
C GLU A 370 18.71 -7.18 -14.46
N GLY A 371 19.44 -7.74 -13.48
CA GLY A 371 20.85 -7.45 -13.27
C GLY A 371 21.17 -6.05 -12.73
N GLN A 372 20.19 -5.38 -12.12
CA GLN A 372 20.34 -4.04 -11.53
C GLN A 372 20.80 -4.05 -10.06
N GLY A 373 21.12 -5.23 -9.52
CA GLY A 373 21.61 -5.39 -8.16
C GLY A 373 20.52 -5.62 -7.10
N PRO A 374 20.92 -5.74 -5.83
CA PRO A 374 20.05 -6.23 -4.75
C PRO A 374 18.90 -5.29 -4.35
N GLU A 375 19.01 -3.98 -4.55
CA GLU A 375 17.97 -3.00 -4.18
C GLU A 375 17.08 -2.55 -5.37
N HIS A 376 17.15 -3.23 -6.52
CA HIS A 376 16.38 -2.89 -7.71
C HIS A 376 15.78 -4.13 -8.41
N SER A 377 15.57 -5.20 -7.67
CA SER A 377 15.18 -6.51 -8.22
C SER A 377 13.93 -7.09 -7.55
N SER A 378 13.85 -7.03 -6.23
CA SER A 378 12.89 -7.81 -5.45
C SER A 378 12.00 -6.94 -4.58
N ALA A 379 10.72 -6.95 -4.88
CA ALA A 379 9.68 -6.46 -4.00
C ALA A 379 9.44 -7.37 -2.78
N ARG A 380 10.25 -8.40 -2.57
CA ARG A 380 10.12 -9.39 -1.48
C ARG A 380 8.75 -10.07 -1.50
N LEU A 381 8.36 -10.59 -2.66
CA LEU A 381 7.10 -11.31 -2.88
C LEU A 381 6.84 -12.36 -1.78
N GLU A 382 7.88 -13.09 -1.37
CA GLU A 382 7.83 -14.10 -0.30
C GLU A 382 7.31 -13.56 1.03
N ARG A 383 7.60 -12.28 1.35
CA ARG A 383 7.18 -11.66 2.61
C ARG A 383 5.69 -11.39 2.60
N PHE A 384 5.16 -10.86 1.49
CA PHE A 384 3.72 -10.66 1.35
C PHE A 384 2.98 -11.99 1.38
N LEU A 385 3.48 -13.02 0.70
CA LEU A 385 2.87 -14.35 0.73
C LEU A 385 2.93 -15.00 2.12
N GLN A 386 3.99 -14.78 2.90
CA GLN A 386 4.04 -15.26 4.29
C GLN A 386 2.96 -14.58 5.16
N LEU A 387 2.72 -13.28 4.94
CA LEU A 387 1.70 -12.52 5.66
C LEU A 387 0.26 -12.85 5.21
N CYS A 388 0.07 -13.66 4.17
CA CYS A 388 -1.24 -14.02 3.66
C CYS A 388 -1.92 -15.07 4.54
N ALA A 389 -3.08 -14.73 5.10
CA ALA A 389 -3.94 -15.63 5.83
C ALA A 389 -5.39 -15.11 5.81
N GLU A 390 -6.36 -16.01 5.93
CA GLU A 390 -7.79 -15.64 6.08
C GLU A 390 -8.33 -14.68 4.98
N HIS A 391 -7.73 -14.70 3.79
CA HIS A 391 -8.04 -13.83 2.65
C HIS A 391 -7.86 -12.33 2.98
N ASN A 392 -6.89 -12.01 3.82
CA ASN A 392 -6.59 -10.65 4.27
C ASN A 392 -6.15 -9.69 3.15
N ILE A 393 -5.34 -10.16 2.20
CA ILE A 393 -4.84 -9.38 1.06
C ILE A 393 -5.00 -10.16 -0.25
N GLN A 394 -4.65 -9.52 -1.35
CA GLN A 394 -4.52 -10.14 -2.68
C GLN A 394 -3.09 -9.93 -3.17
N VAL A 395 -2.44 -10.96 -3.71
CA VAL A 395 -1.08 -10.87 -4.25
C VAL A 395 -1.10 -11.30 -5.72
N CYS A 396 -0.82 -10.36 -6.61
CA CYS A 396 -0.88 -10.56 -8.06
C CYS A 396 0.46 -10.22 -8.73
N VAL A 397 0.80 -10.96 -9.79
CA VAL A 397 2.02 -10.80 -10.59
C VAL A 397 1.63 -10.74 -12.07
N PRO A 398 0.94 -9.66 -12.51
CA PRO A 398 0.39 -9.59 -13.85
C PRO A 398 1.48 -9.67 -14.92
N SER A 399 1.25 -10.43 -16.00
CA SER A 399 2.24 -10.56 -17.09
C SER A 399 1.87 -9.82 -18.37
N THR A 400 0.60 -9.45 -18.58
CA THR A 400 0.14 -8.77 -19.81
C THR A 400 -0.52 -7.40 -19.55
N PRO A 401 -0.57 -6.53 -20.57
CA PRO A 401 -1.32 -5.28 -20.48
C PRO A 401 -2.82 -5.46 -20.18
N ALA A 402 -3.49 -6.46 -20.78
CA ALA A 402 -4.89 -6.76 -20.48
C ALA A 402 -5.08 -7.15 -19.00
N GLN A 403 -4.14 -7.91 -18.42
CA GLN A 403 -4.21 -8.33 -17.03
C GLN A 403 -4.13 -7.13 -16.06
N VAL A 404 -3.22 -6.18 -16.28
CA VAL A 404 -3.18 -4.97 -15.43
C VAL A 404 -4.44 -4.11 -15.59
N PHE A 405 -5.01 -4.04 -16.81
CA PHE A 405 -6.26 -3.32 -17.05
C PHE A 405 -7.41 -3.89 -16.23
N HIS A 406 -7.66 -5.21 -16.36
CA HIS A 406 -8.74 -5.88 -15.65
C HIS A 406 -8.50 -5.97 -14.15
N MET A 407 -7.26 -6.16 -13.72
CA MET A 407 -6.92 -6.21 -12.29
C MET A 407 -7.24 -4.89 -11.58
N LEU A 408 -6.85 -3.75 -12.16
CA LEU A 408 -7.12 -2.43 -11.59
C LEU A 408 -8.61 -2.10 -11.59
N ARG A 409 -9.33 -2.41 -12.68
CA ARG A 409 -10.79 -2.26 -12.75
C ARG A 409 -11.49 -3.14 -11.73
N ARG A 410 -11.09 -4.41 -11.61
CA ARG A 410 -11.61 -5.36 -10.63
C ARG A 410 -11.48 -4.84 -9.20
N GLN A 411 -10.38 -4.19 -8.86
CA GLN A 411 -10.15 -3.64 -7.52
C GLN A 411 -11.15 -2.51 -7.17
N ALA A 412 -11.52 -1.68 -8.15
CA ALA A 412 -12.47 -0.58 -7.96
C ALA A 412 -13.94 -1.05 -8.04
N ILE A 413 -14.27 -1.88 -9.03
CA ILE A 413 -15.64 -2.28 -9.37
C ILE A 413 -16.17 -3.35 -8.43
N ARG A 414 -15.37 -4.38 -8.13
CA ARG A 414 -15.82 -5.50 -7.31
C ARG A 414 -16.26 -4.98 -5.94
N PRO A 415 -17.38 -5.45 -5.37
CA PRO A 415 -17.86 -5.00 -4.07
C PRO A 415 -17.06 -5.63 -2.90
N MET A 416 -15.73 -5.71 -3.04
CA MET A 416 -14.82 -6.21 -2.01
C MET A 416 -13.67 -5.22 -1.84
N ARG A 417 -13.30 -4.94 -0.59
CA ARG A 417 -12.21 -4.03 -0.23
C ARG A 417 -11.16 -4.73 0.61
N LYS A 418 -10.33 -5.49 -0.10
CA LYS A 418 -9.08 -6.09 0.40
C LYS A 418 -7.90 -5.41 -0.27
N PRO A 419 -6.77 -5.18 0.43
CA PRO A 419 -5.58 -4.63 -0.20
C PRO A 419 -5.10 -5.49 -1.37
N LEU A 420 -4.61 -4.84 -2.42
CA LEU A 420 -4.08 -5.46 -3.62
C LEU A 420 -2.59 -5.19 -3.74
N ILE A 421 -1.77 -6.21 -3.53
CA ILE A 421 -0.32 -6.17 -3.68
C ILE A 421 0.04 -6.64 -5.09
N VAL A 422 0.70 -5.77 -5.85
CA VAL A 422 1.02 -6.02 -7.26
C VAL A 422 2.53 -5.99 -7.45
N MET A 423 3.08 -7.12 -7.88
CA MET A 423 4.42 -7.17 -8.45
C MET A 423 4.36 -6.53 -9.84
N SER A 424 4.58 -5.22 -9.90
CA SER A 424 4.47 -4.42 -11.12
C SER A 424 5.73 -4.58 -11.97
N PRO A 425 5.66 -4.53 -13.30
CA PRO A 425 6.81 -4.81 -14.13
C PRO A 425 7.76 -3.61 -14.28
N LYS A 426 8.97 -3.91 -14.75
CA LYS A 426 9.96 -2.92 -15.19
C LYS A 426 10.26 -3.08 -16.68
N SER A 427 10.90 -4.19 -17.08
CA SER A 427 11.18 -4.51 -18.50
C SER A 427 9.94 -4.76 -19.34
N LEU A 428 8.89 -5.40 -18.78
CA LEU A 428 7.65 -5.69 -19.53
C LEU A 428 6.93 -4.44 -20.02
N LEU A 429 7.21 -3.27 -19.44
CA LEU A 429 6.66 -1.99 -19.89
C LEU A 429 6.96 -1.69 -21.36
N ARG A 430 8.01 -2.30 -21.92
CA ARG A 430 8.44 -2.13 -23.32
C ARG A 430 8.77 -3.45 -24.03
N HIS A 431 8.45 -4.59 -23.42
CA HIS A 431 8.77 -5.90 -24.00
C HIS A 431 7.88 -6.18 -25.20
N LYS A 432 8.46 -6.63 -26.32
CA LYS A 432 7.73 -6.76 -27.60
C LYS A 432 6.61 -7.81 -27.56
N LEU A 433 6.80 -8.85 -26.75
CA LEU A 433 5.80 -9.90 -26.54
C LEU A 433 4.83 -9.58 -25.39
N ALA A 434 5.11 -8.56 -24.57
CA ALA A 434 4.23 -8.14 -23.46
C ALA A 434 3.24 -7.08 -23.94
N VAL A 435 2.40 -7.50 -24.88
CA VAL A 435 1.39 -6.68 -25.54
C VAL A 435 0.05 -7.41 -25.56
N SER A 436 -1.05 -6.67 -25.66
CA SER A 436 -2.40 -7.23 -25.77
C SER A 436 -3.14 -6.63 -26.96
N ASP A 437 -4.06 -7.39 -27.54
CA ASP A 437 -5.05 -6.87 -28.47
C ASP A 437 -6.06 -5.97 -27.73
N ILE A 438 -6.61 -4.98 -28.42
CA ILE A 438 -7.59 -4.07 -27.83
C ILE A 438 -8.86 -4.81 -27.37
N ASN A 439 -9.24 -5.90 -28.06
CA ASN A 439 -10.41 -6.69 -27.69
C ASN A 439 -10.18 -7.46 -26.38
N GLU A 440 -8.94 -7.80 -26.04
CA GLU A 440 -8.63 -8.38 -24.72
C GLU A 440 -8.92 -7.40 -23.59
N LEU A 441 -8.83 -6.09 -23.84
CA LEU A 441 -9.24 -5.05 -22.88
C LEU A 441 -10.76 -4.87 -22.88
N ALA A 442 -11.39 -4.88 -24.06
CA ALA A 442 -12.82 -4.63 -24.21
C ALA A 442 -13.68 -5.77 -23.67
N GLU A 443 -13.34 -7.02 -23.99
CA GLU A 443 -14.19 -8.21 -23.78
C GLU A 443 -13.59 -9.19 -22.74
N GLY A 444 -12.33 -8.98 -22.36
CA GLY A 444 -11.62 -9.87 -21.44
C GLY A 444 -12.01 -9.71 -19.97
N GLN A 445 -11.29 -10.43 -19.13
CA GLN A 445 -11.37 -10.35 -17.67
C GLN A 445 -9.99 -10.66 -17.07
N PHE A 446 -9.82 -10.39 -15.77
CA PHE A 446 -8.61 -10.81 -15.07
C PHE A 446 -8.60 -12.32 -14.90
N GLN A 447 -7.62 -12.98 -15.52
CA GLN A 447 -7.38 -14.41 -15.42
C GLN A 447 -6.40 -14.66 -14.27
N THR A 448 -6.80 -15.47 -13.29
CA THR A 448 -5.95 -15.87 -12.15
C THR A 448 -4.84 -16.84 -12.58
N VAL A 449 -5.13 -17.68 -13.58
CA VAL A 449 -4.22 -18.60 -14.25
C VAL A 449 -4.40 -18.44 -15.76
N ILE A 450 -3.30 -18.34 -16.51
CA ILE A 450 -3.33 -18.27 -17.97
C ILE A 450 -2.63 -19.50 -18.55
N ASP A 451 -3.36 -20.23 -19.38
CA ASP A 451 -2.87 -21.43 -20.06
C ASP A 451 -1.84 -21.11 -21.16
N ASP A 452 -1.10 -22.14 -21.59
CA ASP A 452 -0.21 -22.09 -22.76
C ASP A 452 -1.02 -22.10 -24.06
N SER A 453 -0.54 -21.39 -25.08
CA SER A 453 -1.16 -21.28 -26.40
C SER A 453 -1.01 -22.53 -27.29
N CYS A 454 -0.40 -23.62 -26.81
CA CYS A 454 -0.21 -24.85 -27.57
C CYS A 454 -1.55 -25.45 -28.04
N THR A 455 -1.56 -25.91 -29.29
CA THR A 455 -2.77 -26.46 -29.92
C THR A 455 -2.94 -27.96 -29.68
N ASP A 456 -1.84 -28.69 -29.52
CA ASP A 456 -1.83 -30.13 -29.25
C ASP A 456 -1.43 -30.40 -27.80
N LYS A 457 -2.43 -30.44 -26.92
CA LYS A 457 -2.24 -30.69 -25.47
C LYS A 457 -1.81 -32.13 -25.18
N ASP A 458 -2.03 -33.07 -26.10
CA ASP A 458 -1.66 -34.48 -25.94
C ASP A 458 -0.16 -34.71 -26.23
N ALA A 459 0.48 -33.84 -27.01
CA ALA A 459 1.93 -33.86 -27.22
C ALA A 459 2.73 -33.38 -26.00
N ILE A 460 2.08 -32.70 -25.05
CA ILE A 460 2.74 -32.05 -23.91
C ILE A 460 3.04 -33.08 -22.82
N LYS A 461 4.33 -33.19 -22.51
CA LYS A 461 4.88 -34.06 -21.46
C LYS A 461 5.31 -33.28 -20.23
N ARG A 462 5.64 -32.00 -20.40
CA ARG A 462 6.09 -31.14 -19.32
C ARG A 462 5.30 -29.87 -19.25
N VAL A 463 4.92 -29.49 -18.04
CA VAL A 463 4.38 -28.16 -17.75
C VAL A 463 5.37 -27.37 -16.89
N VAL A 464 5.65 -26.14 -17.29
CA VAL A 464 6.36 -25.14 -16.49
C VAL A 464 5.34 -24.15 -15.94
N LEU A 465 5.17 -24.12 -14.62
CA LEU A 465 4.41 -23.10 -13.91
C LEU A 465 5.33 -21.91 -13.65
N ALA A 466 4.88 -20.70 -13.95
CA ALA A 466 5.64 -19.47 -13.74
C ALA A 466 4.73 -18.30 -13.35
N SER A 467 5.31 -17.22 -12.85
CA SER A 467 4.61 -15.95 -12.60
C SER A 467 5.44 -14.78 -13.11
N GLY A 468 4.76 -13.75 -13.63
CA GLY A 468 5.41 -12.51 -14.04
C GLY A 468 6.36 -12.65 -15.23
N LYS A 469 7.47 -11.90 -15.20
CA LYS A 469 8.31 -11.67 -16.38
C LYS A 469 9.07 -12.89 -16.89
N VAL A 470 9.39 -13.85 -16.02
CA VAL A 470 10.18 -15.05 -16.39
C VAL A 470 9.48 -15.88 -17.48
N TYR A 471 8.16 -15.76 -17.58
CA TYR A 471 7.38 -16.32 -18.68
C TYR A 471 7.96 -15.97 -20.05
N TYR A 472 8.39 -14.73 -20.27
CA TYR A 472 8.89 -14.30 -21.56
C TYR A 472 10.27 -14.88 -21.88
N ASP A 473 11.14 -14.99 -20.88
CA ASP A 473 12.44 -15.65 -21.04
C ASP A 473 12.26 -17.16 -21.34
N LEU A 474 11.28 -17.81 -20.70
CA LEU A 474 10.90 -19.20 -20.97
C LEU A 474 10.31 -19.38 -22.37
N LEU A 475 9.39 -18.50 -22.77
CA LEU A 475 8.69 -18.55 -24.06
C LEU A 475 9.68 -18.37 -25.22
N GLU A 476 10.56 -17.37 -25.14
CA GLU A 476 11.58 -17.13 -26.17
C GLU A 476 12.50 -18.34 -26.31
N LYS A 477 12.94 -18.93 -25.19
CA LYS A 477 13.83 -20.10 -25.23
C LYS A 477 13.13 -21.38 -25.72
N GLN A 478 11.87 -21.60 -25.31
CA GLN A 478 11.03 -22.70 -25.81
C GLN A 478 10.87 -22.63 -27.33
N GLN A 479 10.66 -21.43 -27.88
CA GLN A 479 10.54 -21.21 -29.33
C GLN A 479 11.89 -21.36 -30.06
N GLU A 480 12.98 -20.85 -29.50
CA GLU A 480 14.33 -20.98 -30.05
C GLU A 480 14.72 -22.46 -30.22
N GLU A 481 14.44 -23.27 -29.20
CA GLU A 481 14.77 -24.71 -29.17
C GLU A 481 13.67 -25.59 -29.79
N GLN A 482 12.58 -24.99 -30.28
CA GLN A 482 11.45 -25.69 -30.93
C GLN A 482 10.85 -26.81 -30.06
N LEU A 483 10.71 -26.55 -28.76
CA LEU A 483 10.16 -27.52 -27.81
C LEU A 483 8.64 -27.59 -27.95
N ASN A 484 8.15 -28.68 -28.53
CA ASN A 484 6.71 -28.90 -28.77
C ASN A 484 6.05 -29.77 -27.70
N ASP A 485 6.81 -30.29 -26.74
CA ASP A 485 6.37 -31.17 -25.65
C ASP A 485 6.37 -30.48 -24.28
N VAL A 486 6.66 -29.17 -24.25
CA VAL A 486 6.67 -28.33 -23.04
C VAL A 486 5.60 -27.26 -23.18
N ALA A 487 4.77 -27.05 -22.14
CA ALA A 487 3.82 -25.95 -22.03
C ALA A 487 4.19 -25.02 -20.86
N ILE A 488 3.96 -23.72 -21.00
CA ILE A 488 4.26 -22.72 -19.96
C ILE A 488 2.95 -22.07 -19.49
N ILE A 489 2.55 -22.37 -18.25
CA ILE A 489 1.34 -21.84 -17.61
C ILE A 489 1.72 -20.72 -16.65
N ARG A 490 0.99 -19.62 -16.71
CA ARG A 490 1.18 -18.47 -15.81
C ARG A 490 0.20 -18.49 -14.65
N ILE A 491 0.69 -18.27 -13.44
CA ILE A 491 -0.13 -18.01 -12.26
C ILE A 491 -0.05 -16.50 -11.98
N GLU A 492 -1.11 -15.78 -12.28
CA GLU A 492 -1.17 -14.31 -12.21
C GLU A 492 -1.63 -13.83 -10.83
N GLN A 493 -2.37 -14.65 -10.10
CA GLN A 493 -2.75 -14.40 -8.71
C GLN A 493 -2.17 -15.51 -7.82
N LEU A 494 -1.28 -15.15 -6.90
CA LEU A 494 -0.63 -16.08 -5.98
C LEU A 494 -1.36 -16.17 -4.63
N TYR A 495 -2.15 -15.15 -4.27
CA TYR A 495 -3.03 -15.19 -3.11
C TYR A 495 -4.30 -14.34 -3.30
N PRO A 496 -5.49 -14.81 -2.89
CA PRO A 496 -5.81 -16.21 -2.57
C PRO A 496 -5.44 -17.15 -3.73
N PHE A 497 -4.89 -18.33 -3.42
CA PHE A 497 -4.34 -19.21 -4.44
C PHE A 497 -5.47 -19.84 -5.30
N PRO A 498 -5.39 -19.75 -6.64
CA PRO A 498 -6.46 -20.19 -7.54
C PRO A 498 -6.38 -21.70 -7.83
N GLU A 499 -6.63 -22.53 -6.82
CA GLU A 499 -6.52 -24.00 -6.94
C GLU A 499 -7.46 -24.56 -8.02
N ASP A 500 -8.70 -24.10 -8.07
CA ASP A 500 -9.71 -24.57 -9.03
C ASP A 500 -9.35 -24.21 -10.48
N ASP A 501 -8.89 -22.98 -10.71
CA ASP A 501 -8.48 -22.52 -12.04
C ASP A 501 -7.24 -23.27 -12.53
N LEU A 502 -6.24 -23.49 -11.64
CA LEU A 502 -5.06 -24.27 -11.98
C LEU A 502 -5.40 -25.73 -12.25
N ALA A 503 -6.30 -26.33 -11.46
CA ALA A 503 -6.77 -27.69 -11.67
C ALA A 503 -7.49 -27.85 -13.02
N ALA A 504 -8.33 -26.89 -13.38
CA ALA A 504 -9.05 -26.88 -14.66
C ALA A 504 -8.09 -26.82 -15.85
N VAL A 505 -7.06 -25.97 -15.79
CA VAL A 505 -6.04 -25.87 -16.83
C VAL A 505 -5.21 -27.17 -16.92
N LEU A 506 -4.67 -27.65 -15.79
CA LEU A 506 -3.83 -28.85 -15.77
C LEU A 506 -4.59 -30.11 -16.22
N ALA A 507 -5.89 -30.19 -15.96
CA ALA A 507 -6.71 -31.30 -16.41
C ALA A 507 -6.75 -31.45 -17.94
N THR A 508 -6.39 -30.43 -18.72
CA THR A 508 -6.35 -30.51 -20.20
C THR A 508 -5.12 -31.26 -20.72
N TYR A 509 -4.08 -31.44 -19.91
CA TYR A 509 -2.83 -32.08 -20.29
C TYR A 509 -2.79 -33.53 -19.82
N LYS A 510 -3.08 -34.48 -20.70
CA LYS A 510 -3.30 -35.89 -20.32
C LYS A 510 -2.02 -36.74 -20.25
N GLN A 511 -0.96 -36.31 -20.92
CA GLN A 511 0.30 -37.06 -21.05
C GLN A 511 1.44 -36.47 -20.20
N LEU A 512 1.12 -35.73 -19.14
CA LEU A 512 2.12 -35.12 -18.28
C LEU A 512 3.00 -36.17 -17.59
N GLU A 513 4.30 -36.00 -17.75
CA GLU A 513 5.37 -36.75 -17.11
C GLU A 513 6.06 -35.91 -16.02
N ALA A 514 6.07 -34.57 -16.15
CA ALA A 514 6.74 -33.67 -15.21
C ALA A 514 6.05 -32.30 -15.09
N VAL A 515 6.09 -31.73 -13.88
CA VAL A 515 5.72 -30.34 -13.63
C VAL A 515 6.87 -29.62 -12.93
N VAL A 516 7.20 -28.41 -13.39
CA VAL A 516 8.28 -27.59 -12.81
C VAL A 516 7.74 -26.22 -12.44
N TRP A 517 7.99 -25.76 -11.22
CA TRP A 517 7.85 -24.34 -10.88
C TRP A 517 9.13 -23.60 -11.26
N CYS A 518 9.02 -22.58 -12.11
CA CYS A 518 10.12 -21.72 -12.49
C CYS A 518 9.94 -20.32 -11.90
N GLN A 519 10.98 -19.82 -11.24
CA GLN A 519 11.02 -18.46 -10.72
C GLN A 519 12.41 -17.84 -10.90
N GLU A 520 12.44 -16.52 -11.04
CA GLU A 520 13.69 -15.77 -11.07
C GLU A 520 14.28 -15.57 -9.68
N GLU A 521 13.43 -15.54 -8.67
CA GLU A 521 13.82 -15.30 -7.31
C GLU A 521 14.70 -16.45 -6.80
N PRO A 522 15.67 -16.17 -5.90
CA PRO A 522 16.36 -17.18 -5.12
C PRO A 522 15.39 -18.18 -4.50
N LEU A 523 15.81 -19.44 -4.34
CA LEU A 523 14.98 -20.53 -3.79
C LEU A 523 14.30 -20.18 -2.45
N ASN A 524 14.94 -19.33 -1.63
CA ASN A 524 14.41 -18.83 -0.36
C ASN A 524 13.54 -17.58 -0.44
N GLN A 525 13.26 -17.10 -1.64
CA GLN A 525 12.50 -15.90 -1.98
C GLN A 525 11.42 -16.25 -3.02
N GLY A 526 10.63 -15.27 -3.44
CA GLY A 526 9.55 -15.50 -4.40
C GLY A 526 8.43 -16.39 -3.84
N ALA A 527 7.73 -17.10 -4.71
CA ALA A 527 6.54 -17.84 -4.32
C ALA A 527 6.83 -19.25 -3.77
N TRP A 528 8.02 -19.80 -4.01
CA TRP A 528 8.29 -21.22 -3.81
C TRP A 528 7.87 -21.75 -2.43
N TYR A 529 8.49 -21.27 -1.34
CA TYR A 529 8.23 -21.84 -0.02
C TYR A 529 6.78 -21.64 0.44
N CYS A 530 6.19 -20.48 0.13
CA CYS A 530 4.83 -20.14 0.57
C CYS A 530 3.75 -20.80 -0.28
N SER A 531 3.97 -21.08 -1.56
CA SER A 531 2.91 -21.56 -2.48
C SER A 531 3.09 -23.01 -2.95
N GLN A 532 4.24 -23.65 -2.71
CA GLN A 532 4.48 -25.04 -3.16
C GLN A 532 3.44 -26.05 -2.67
N HIS A 533 2.83 -25.83 -1.50
CA HIS A 533 1.83 -26.75 -0.95
C HIS A 533 0.52 -26.70 -1.73
N HIS A 534 0.07 -25.52 -2.15
CA HIS A 534 -1.08 -25.36 -3.05
C HIS A 534 -0.80 -25.97 -4.42
N MET A 535 0.37 -25.67 -5.02
CA MET A 535 0.75 -26.23 -6.31
C MET A 535 0.82 -27.76 -6.28
N ARG A 536 1.51 -28.35 -5.28
CA ARG A 536 1.59 -29.81 -5.12
C ARG A 536 0.23 -30.44 -4.93
N LYS A 537 -0.65 -29.84 -4.12
CA LYS A 537 -2.01 -30.35 -3.91
C LYS A 537 -2.78 -30.45 -5.23
N VAL A 538 -2.73 -29.41 -6.06
CA VAL A 538 -3.39 -29.43 -7.37
C VAL A 538 -2.75 -30.47 -8.29
N ILE A 539 -1.43 -30.51 -8.42
CA ILE A 539 -0.71 -31.47 -9.28
C ILE A 539 -1.03 -32.91 -8.88
N GLN A 540 -0.94 -33.23 -7.58
CA GLN A 540 -1.22 -34.57 -7.05
C GLN A 540 -2.70 -34.96 -7.18
N SER A 541 -3.62 -33.99 -7.21
CA SER A 541 -5.03 -34.25 -7.49
C SER A 541 -5.27 -34.69 -8.95
N GLN A 542 -4.42 -34.24 -9.89
CA GLN A 542 -4.48 -34.66 -11.29
C GLN A 542 -3.82 -36.03 -11.49
N ASN A 543 -2.65 -36.23 -10.89
CA ASN A 543 -1.97 -37.51 -10.88
C ASN A 543 -1.07 -37.63 -9.63
N ALA A 544 -1.38 -38.60 -8.76
CA ALA A 544 -0.70 -38.79 -7.49
C ALA A 544 0.80 -39.15 -7.61
N THR A 545 1.26 -39.61 -8.78
CA THR A 545 2.67 -39.93 -9.02
C THR A 545 3.46 -38.78 -9.63
N LEU A 546 2.81 -37.67 -10.03
CA LEU A 546 3.53 -36.51 -10.55
C LEU A 546 4.23 -35.76 -9.41
N GLU A 547 5.55 -35.64 -9.54
CA GLU A 547 6.37 -34.80 -8.68
C GLU A 547 6.54 -33.41 -9.29
N MET A 548 6.70 -32.41 -8.43
CA MET A 548 6.95 -31.03 -8.83
C MET A 548 8.41 -30.66 -8.57
N GLY A 549 9.15 -30.37 -9.63
CA GLY A 549 10.50 -29.80 -9.56
C GLY A 549 10.50 -28.28 -9.38
N VAL A 550 11.67 -27.72 -9.08
CA VAL A 550 11.88 -26.27 -8.99
C VAL A 550 13.11 -25.84 -9.78
N ALA A 551 12.93 -24.85 -10.65
CA ALA A 551 13.99 -24.15 -11.36
C ALA A 551 14.05 -22.71 -10.84
N SER A 552 15.14 -22.36 -10.15
CA SER A 552 15.29 -21.06 -9.50
C SER A 552 16.77 -20.70 -9.33
N ARG A 553 17.03 -19.44 -8.95
CA ARG A 553 18.36 -19.05 -8.46
C ARG A 553 18.68 -19.77 -7.15
N PRO A 554 19.95 -20.08 -6.85
CA PRO A 554 20.33 -20.61 -5.54
C PRO A 554 19.87 -19.71 -4.40
N ALA A 555 19.55 -20.29 -3.24
CA ALA A 555 19.21 -19.52 -2.06
C ALA A 555 20.32 -18.51 -1.71
N SER A 556 19.93 -17.29 -1.37
CA SER A 556 20.87 -16.20 -1.08
C SER A 556 20.37 -15.27 0.01
N ALA A 557 21.31 -14.63 0.71
CA ALA A 557 21.01 -13.66 1.76
C ALA A 557 20.57 -12.30 1.18
N ALA A 558 21.25 -11.85 0.12
CA ALA A 558 20.87 -10.67 -0.64
C ALA A 558 19.76 -11.01 -1.65
N PRO A 559 18.93 -10.04 -2.06
CA PRO A 559 17.89 -10.30 -3.06
C PRO A 559 18.42 -10.79 -4.40
N ALA A 560 19.53 -10.21 -4.89
CA ALA A 560 20.11 -10.49 -6.19
C ALA A 560 21.63 -10.28 -6.17
N SER A 561 22.33 -10.84 -7.17
CA SER A 561 23.74 -10.58 -7.40
C SER A 561 23.99 -9.12 -7.82
N GLY A 562 25.12 -8.55 -7.40
CA GLY A 562 25.58 -7.23 -7.83
C GLY A 562 26.29 -7.20 -9.19
N TYR A 563 26.56 -8.37 -9.79
CA TYR A 563 27.29 -8.48 -11.06
C TYR A 563 26.39 -8.97 -12.18
N ILE A 564 26.31 -8.21 -13.27
CA ILE A 564 25.50 -8.55 -14.44
C ILE A 564 25.89 -9.90 -15.06
N SER A 565 27.18 -10.24 -15.09
CA SER A 565 27.65 -11.53 -15.64
C SER A 565 27.11 -12.73 -14.88
N VAL A 566 27.07 -12.65 -13.55
CA VAL A 566 26.50 -13.70 -12.69
C VAL A 566 24.99 -13.77 -12.89
N HIS A 567 24.30 -12.62 -12.93
CA HIS A 567 22.87 -12.56 -13.18
C HIS A 567 22.48 -13.24 -14.51
N LEU A 568 23.23 -12.97 -15.59
CA LEU A 568 22.99 -13.56 -16.91
C LEU A 568 23.18 -15.08 -16.89
N GLU A 569 24.22 -15.58 -16.23
CA GLU A 569 24.46 -17.02 -16.12
C GLU A 569 23.36 -17.71 -15.29
N GLU A 570 22.96 -17.12 -14.18
CA GLU A 570 21.84 -17.60 -13.36
C GLU A 570 20.53 -17.63 -14.14
N GLN A 571 20.23 -16.58 -14.93
CA GLN A 571 19.02 -16.51 -15.76
C GLN A 571 19.03 -17.59 -16.85
N ARG A 572 20.17 -17.77 -17.53
CA ARG A 572 20.35 -18.82 -18.54
C ARG A 572 20.12 -20.20 -17.93
N LEU A 573 20.72 -20.46 -16.77
CA LEU A 573 20.66 -21.74 -16.09
C LEU A 573 19.23 -22.08 -15.65
N LEU A 574 18.53 -21.17 -14.97
CA LEU A 574 17.18 -21.45 -14.47
C LEU A 574 16.18 -21.70 -15.62
N VAL A 575 16.32 -20.98 -16.74
CA VAL A 575 15.46 -21.17 -17.93
C VAL A 575 15.76 -22.52 -18.58
N ALA A 576 17.04 -22.87 -18.75
CA ALA A 576 17.44 -24.17 -19.31
C ALA A 576 16.95 -25.35 -18.45
N GLN A 577 17.04 -25.22 -17.13
CA GLN A 577 16.54 -26.20 -16.17
C GLN A 577 15.03 -26.39 -16.24
N ALA A 578 14.27 -25.29 -16.25
CA ALA A 578 12.82 -25.34 -16.35
C ALA A 578 12.34 -26.08 -17.62
N LEU A 579 12.98 -25.77 -18.75
CA LEU A 579 12.64 -26.36 -20.05
C LEU A 579 13.22 -27.77 -20.27
N GLY A 580 14.12 -28.26 -19.39
CA GLY A 580 14.70 -29.60 -19.49
C GLY A 580 15.91 -29.75 -20.38
N LEU A 581 16.52 -28.63 -20.74
CA LEU A 581 17.78 -28.57 -21.48
C LEU A 581 18.97 -28.88 -20.55
N GLU A 582 18.81 -28.62 -19.24
CA GLU A 582 19.75 -29.00 -18.19
C GLU A 582 19.03 -29.68 -17.01
N PRO A 583 19.70 -30.53 -16.21
CA PRO A 583 19.12 -31.14 -15.02
C PRO A 583 18.77 -30.10 -13.95
N LEU A 584 17.69 -30.34 -13.20
CA LEU A 584 17.38 -29.54 -12.01
C LEU A 584 18.49 -29.72 -10.96
N THR A 585 18.98 -28.62 -10.39
CA THR A 585 20.11 -28.63 -9.43
C THR A 585 19.71 -28.46 -7.96
N ASN A 586 18.43 -28.22 -7.67
CA ASN A 586 17.93 -27.84 -6.34
C ASN A 586 17.02 -28.90 -5.71
#